data_AF-A0A350ZZT9-F1
#
_entry.id   AF-A0A350ZZT9-F1
#
_cell.length_a   1.000
_cell.length_b   1.000
_cell.length_c   1.000
_cell.angle_alpha   90.00
_cell.angle_beta   90.00
_cell.angle_gamma   90.00
#
_symmetry.space_group_name_H-M   'P 1'
#
loop_
_entity.id
_entity.type
_entity.pdbx_description
1 polymer ?
#
loop_
_entity_poly.entity_id
_entity_poly.type
_entity_poly.pdbx_seq_one_letter_code
_entity_poly.pdbx_strand_id
1 'polypeptide(L)'
;MAEIRNYTINFGPQHPSAHGVLRLVLELDGEVVERADPHIGLLHRGTEKLAETRTWVQSVPYMDRLDYVSMMCNEHAYCMAIEKLLGVQVPERAQYIRVMFDEITRILNHLLNIGTHALDIGA
;
A
#
# COMPACT_ATOMS: atom_id res chain seq x y z
N MET A 1 -16.68 21.67 -37.98
CA MET A 1 -15.72 21.15 -36.98
C MET A 1 -16.14 19.73 -36.68
N ALA A 2 -15.25 18.76 -36.81
CA ALA A 2 -15.56 17.39 -36.40
C ALA A 2 -15.71 17.40 -34.86
N GLU A 3 -16.83 16.89 -34.34
CA GLU A 3 -16.96 16.62 -32.91
C GLU A 3 -15.94 15.54 -32.55
N ILE A 4 -14.86 15.93 -31.86
CA ILE A 4 -13.91 14.99 -31.29
C ILE A 4 -14.62 14.34 -30.10
N ARG A 5 -14.88 13.05 -30.22
CA ARG A 5 -15.59 12.27 -29.20
C ARG A 5 -14.54 11.71 -28.24
N ASN A 6 -14.65 12.03 -26.96
CA ASN A 6 -13.77 11.46 -25.93
C ASN A 6 -13.82 9.94 -26.01
N TYR A 7 -12.65 9.29 -25.95
CA TYR A 7 -12.54 7.85 -26.02
C TYR A 7 -12.11 7.29 -24.67
N THR A 8 -12.75 6.17 -24.30
CA THR A 8 -12.50 5.53 -23.00
C THR A 8 -11.55 4.35 -23.17
N ILE A 9 -10.46 4.34 -22.40
CA ILE A 9 -9.48 3.24 -22.35
C ILE A 9 -9.50 2.60 -20.97
N ASN A 10 -9.35 1.28 -20.95
CA ASN A 10 -9.20 0.50 -19.72
C ASN A 10 -7.74 0.08 -19.55
N PHE A 11 -7.07 0.67 -18.57
CA PHE A 11 -5.70 0.34 -18.20
C PHE A 11 -5.72 -0.66 -17.04
N GLY A 12 -5.14 -1.85 -17.25
CA GLY A 12 -5.13 -2.94 -16.27
C GLY A 12 -6.29 -3.95 -16.42
N PRO A 13 -6.49 -4.87 -15.45
CA PRO A 13 -5.79 -4.96 -14.17
C PRO A 13 -4.40 -5.62 -14.23
N GLN A 14 -4.04 -6.25 -15.34
CA GLN A 14 -2.80 -7.03 -15.49
C GLN A 14 -1.65 -6.25 -16.16
N HIS A 15 -1.73 -4.91 -16.20
CA HIS A 15 -0.70 -4.12 -16.86
C HIS A 15 0.58 -4.08 -16.00
N PRO A 16 1.80 -4.22 -16.57
CA PRO A 16 3.05 -4.22 -15.81
C PRO A 16 3.22 -3.01 -14.88
N SER A 17 2.93 -1.81 -15.38
CA SER A 17 3.04 -0.55 -14.61
C SER A 17 1.92 -0.33 -13.59
N ALA A 18 1.07 -1.32 -13.33
CA ALA A 18 0.04 -1.24 -12.29
C ALA A 18 0.56 -1.61 -10.88
N HIS A 19 1.76 -2.21 -10.78
CA HIS A 19 2.41 -2.63 -9.52
C HIS A 19 1.46 -3.28 -8.51
N GLY A 20 0.73 -4.30 -8.98
CA GLY A 20 -0.31 -4.96 -8.22
C GLY A 20 -1.54 -5.17 -9.09
N VAL A 21 -2.72 -4.85 -8.55
CA VAL A 21 -4.00 -5.00 -9.25
C VAL A 21 -4.75 -3.67 -9.22
N LEU A 22 -4.60 -2.90 -10.30
CA LEU A 22 -5.27 -1.62 -10.48
C LEU A 22 -5.95 -1.59 -11.85
N ARG A 23 -7.24 -1.25 -11.86
CA ARG A 23 -7.98 -0.97 -13.09
C ARG A 23 -8.28 0.52 -13.15
N LEU A 24 -7.77 1.19 -14.17
CA LEU A 24 -7.99 2.62 -14.42
C LEU A 24 -8.82 2.79 -15.69
N VAL A 25 -10.01 3.35 -15.55
CA VAL A 25 -10.84 3.75 -16.70
C VAL A 25 -10.53 5.21 -17.00
N LEU A 26 -9.88 5.45 -18.14
CA LEU A 26 -9.41 6.77 -18.57
C LEU A 26 -10.31 7.28 -19.69
N GLU A 27 -10.77 8.52 -19.57
CA GLU A 27 -11.38 9.26 -20.67
C GLU A 27 -10.37 10.25 -21.23
N LEU A 28 -10.13 10.14 -22.53
CA LEU A 28 -9.06 10.85 -23.22
C LEU A 28 -9.65 11.76 -24.31
N ASP A 29 -9.12 12.97 -24.41
CA ASP A 29 -9.23 13.84 -25.59
C ASP A 29 -7.85 13.94 -26.24
N GLY A 30 -7.65 13.25 -27.35
CA GLY A 30 -6.31 13.02 -27.89
C GLY A 30 -5.39 12.40 -26.84
N GLU A 31 -4.23 12.99 -26.58
CA GLU A 31 -3.26 12.51 -25.56
C GLU A 31 -3.55 13.04 -24.14
N VAL A 32 -4.55 13.89 -23.98
CA VAL A 32 -4.88 14.54 -22.71
C VAL A 32 -5.87 13.68 -21.92
N VAL A 33 -5.57 13.44 -20.64
CA VAL A 33 -6.48 12.76 -19.72
C VAL A 33 -7.48 13.77 -19.17
N GLU A 34 -8.74 13.65 -19.57
CA GLU A 34 -9.85 14.48 -19.10
C GLU A 34 -10.44 13.93 -17.79
N ARG A 35 -10.56 12.60 -17.68
CA ARG A 35 -11.04 11.93 -16.47
C ARG A 35 -10.31 10.62 -16.23
N ALA A 36 -10.04 10.29 -14.97
CA ALA A 36 -9.56 8.99 -14.53
C ALA A 36 -10.47 8.44 -13.43
N ASP A 37 -10.96 7.22 -13.61
CA ASP A 37 -11.75 6.49 -12.61
C ASP A 37 -10.99 5.23 -12.15
N PRO A 38 -10.32 5.26 -10.97
CA PRO A 38 -9.60 4.12 -10.43
C PRO A 38 -10.56 3.13 -9.75
N HIS A 39 -10.77 1.99 -10.39
CA HIS A 39 -11.47 0.86 -9.79
C HIS A 39 -10.51 0.06 -8.89
N ILE A 40 -10.61 0.29 -7.59
CA ILE A 40 -9.88 -0.44 -6.54
C ILE A 40 -10.71 -1.58 -5.95
N GLY A 41 -10.12 -2.35 -5.03
CA GLY A 41 -10.79 -3.43 -4.31
C GLY A 41 -10.53 -4.84 -4.87
N LEU A 42 -9.78 -4.95 -5.97
CA LEU A 42 -9.36 -6.24 -6.54
C LEU A 42 -8.46 -7.05 -5.60
N LEU A 43 -7.81 -6.38 -4.63
CA LEU A 43 -7.03 -7.00 -3.55
C LEU A 43 -7.70 -6.85 -2.16
N HIS A 44 -9.00 -6.53 -2.12
CA HIS A 44 -9.73 -6.47 -0.86
C HIS A 44 -9.89 -7.87 -0.28
N ARG A 45 -9.39 -8.09 0.94
CA ARG A 45 -9.40 -9.39 1.63
C ARG A 45 -10.23 -9.41 2.92
N GLY A 46 -10.96 -8.34 3.22
CA GLY A 46 -11.74 -8.24 4.46
C GLY A 46 -10.88 -8.33 5.73
N THR A 47 -9.64 -7.83 5.69
CA THR A 47 -8.67 -7.94 6.80
C THR A 47 -9.21 -7.37 8.11
N GLU A 48 -9.92 -6.24 8.07
CA GLU A 48 -10.54 -5.64 9.25
C GLU A 48 -11.59 -6.56 9.88
N LYS A 49 -12.44 -7.20 9.05
CA LYS A 49 -13.48 -8.12 9.52
C LYS A 49 -12.87 -9.38 10.14
N LEU A 50 -11.77 -9.82 9.56
CA LEU A 50 -10.97 -10.93 10.04
C LEU A 50 -10.25 -10.63 11.36
N ALA A 51 -9.95 -9.36 11.65
CA ALA A 51 -9.37 -8.95 12.93
C ALA A 51 -10.39 -8.95 14.07
N GLU A 52 -11.68 -8.67 13.79
CA GLU A 52 -12.75 -8.67 14.82
C GLU A 52 -12.91 -10.03 15.53
N THR A 53 -12.61 -11.13 14.85
CA THR A 53 -12.78 -12.49 15.39
C THR A 53 -11.48 -13.07 15.96
N ARG A 54 -10.37 -12.33 15.90
CA ARG A 54 -9.05 -12.77 16.34
C ARG A 54 -8.57 -11.99 17.55
N THR A 55 -7.68 -12.61 18.33
CA THR A 55 -7.01 -11.89 19.41
C THR A 55 -6.04 -10.85 18.85
N TRP A 56 -5.64 -9.90 19.68
CA TRP A 56 -4.71 -8.84 19.26
C TRP A 56 -3.39 -9.41 18.73
N VAL A 57 -2.84 -10.43 19.40
CA VAL A 57 -1.59 -11.09 18.99
C VAL A 57 -1.77 -11.86 17.67
N GLN A 58 -2.89 -12.54 17.49
CA GLN A 58 -3.21 -13.24 16.24
C GLN A 58 -3.43 -12.29 15.06
N SER A 59 -3.72 -11.01 15.34
CA SER A 59 -3.95 -9.98 14.33
C SER A 59 -2.66 -9.30 13.86
N VAL A 60 -1.53 -9.46 14.57
CA VAL A 60 -0.23 -8.87 14.18
C VAL A 60 0.20 -9.28 12.76
N PRO A 61 0.15 -10.58 12.37
CA PRO A 61 0.52 -11.01 11.02
C PRO A 61 -0.51 -10.65 9.93
N TYR A 62 -1.49 -9.82 10.23
CA TYR A 62 -2.30 -9.18 9.19
C TYR A 62 -1.77 -7.80 8.83
N MET A 63 -1.04 -7.15 9.74
CA MET A 63 -0.55 -5.78 9.57
C MET A 63 0.66 -5.73 8.63
N ASP A 64 1.57 -6.70 8.75
CA ASP A 64 2.67 -6.94 7.80
C ASP A 64 2.20 -7.14 6.34
N ARG A 65 0.96 -7.64 6.15
CA ARG A 65 0.39 -7.93 4.83
C ARG A 65 -0.43 -6.79 4.23
N LEU A 66 -0.62 -5.67 4.93
CA LEU A 66 -1.34 -4.52 4.40
C LEU A 66 -0.46 -3.75 3.40
N ASP A 67 0.62 -3.15 3.90
CA ASP A 67 1.75 -2.75 3.07
C ASP A 67 2.84 -3.81 3.20
N TYR A 68 2.93 -4.65 2.17
CA TYR A 68 3.83 -5.81 2.11
C TYR A 68 5.32 -5.44 1.91
N VAL A 69 5.63 -4.14 1.84
CA VAL A 69 7.00 -3.61 1.71
C VAL A 69 7.47 -3.00 3.04
N SER A 70 6.53 -2.44 3.82
CA SER A 70 6.82 -1.82 5.12
C SER A 70 6.39 -2.66 6.32
N MET A 71 6.71 -3.95 6.32
CA MET A 71 6.14 -4.93 7.25
C MET A 71 6.31 -4.52 8.73
N MET A 72 7.55 -4.20 9.14
CA MET A 72 7.85 -3.89 10.55
C MET A 72 7.18 -2.58 10.99
N CYS A 73 7.10 -1.58 10.11
CA CYS A 73 6.44 -0.31 10.41
C CYS A 73 4.95 -0.50 10.67
N ASN A 74 4.28 -1.37 9.90
CA ASN A 74 2.85 -1.65 10.08
C ASN A 74 2.59 -2.40 11.39
N GLU A 75 3.37 -3.43 11.68
CA GLU A 75 3.29 -4.16 12.95
C GLU A 75 3.57 -3.23 14.13
N HIS A 76 4.58 -2.37 14.02
CA HIS A 76 4.95 -1.42 15.06
C HIS A 76 3.82 -0.41 15.32
N ALA A 77 3.20 0.16 14.28
CA ALA A 77 2.05 1.07 14.43
C ALA A 77 0.88 0.40 15.16
N TYR A 78 0.58 -0.85 14.83
CA TYR A 78 -0.47 -1.64 15.49
C TYR A 78 -0.13 -1.94 16.95
N CYS A 79 1.12 -2.30 17.25
CA CYS A 79 1.58 -2.53 18.62
C CYS A 79 1.51 -1.27 19.46
N MET A 80 1.94 -0.12 18.93
CA MET A 80 1.86 1.17 19.63
C MET A 80 0.42 1.55 19.97
N ALA A 81 -0.54 1.27 19.08
CA ALA A 81 -1.95 1.53 19.34
C ALA A 81 -2.46 0.71 20.55
N ILE A 82 -2.10 -0.57 20.61
CA ILE A 82 -2.45 -1.46 21.73
C ILE A 82 -1.74 -1.04 23.02
N GLU A 83 -0.45 -0.73 22.96
CA GLU A 83 0.35 -0.30 24.11
C GLU A 83 -0.21 0.98 24.73
N LYS A 84 -0.63 1.92 23.88
CA LYS A 84 -1.31 3.15 24.30
C LYS A 84 -2.65 2.88 24.97
N LEU A 85 -3.44 1.93 24.46
CA LEU A 85 -4.72 1.53 25.07
C LEU A 85 -4.53 0.84 26.43
N LEU A 86 -3.45 0.06 26.57
CA LEU A 86 -3.11 -0.65 27.80
C LEU A 86 -2.37 0.23 28.84
N GLY A 87 -1.85 1.39 28.43
CA GLY A 87 -1.07 2.27 29.30
C GLY A 87 0.27 1.65 29.74
N VAL A 88 0.85 0.78 28.93
CA VAL A 88 2.12 0.08 29.24
C VAL A 88 3.31 0.79 28.61
N GLN A 89 4.43 0.82 29.33
CA GLN A 89 5.69 1.35 28.83
C GLN A 89 6.58 0.21 28.34
N VAL A 90 7.00 0.29 27.08
CA VAL A 90 7.92 -0.67 26.47
C VAL A 90 9.34 -0.41 26.99
N PRO A 91 10.13 -1.46 27.32
CA PRO A 91 11.52 -1.30 27.76
C PRO A 91 12.36 -0.51 26.76
N GLU A 92 13.28 0.33 27.26
CA GLU A 92 14.14 1.20 26.43
C GLU A 92 14.86 0.43 25.31
N ARG A 93 15.44 -0.73 25.63
CA ARG A 93 16.09 -1.60 24.63
C ARG A 93 15.14 -1.97 23.48
N ALA A 94 13.88 -2.27 23.76
CA ALA A 94 12.92 -2.64 22.72
C ALA A 94 12.52 -1.44 21.86
N GLN A 95 12.48 -0.22 22.42
CA GLN A 95 12.26 1.00 21.65
C GLN A 95 13.40 1.24 20.65
N TYR A 96 14.66 1.10 21.08
CA TYR A 96 15.82 1.22 20.18
C TYR A 96 15.82 0.18 19.07
N ILE A 97 15.47 -1.07 19.38
CA ILE A 97 15.37 -2.15 18.38
C ILE A 97 14.28 -1.81 17.35
N ARG A 98 13.09 -1.35 17.79
CA ARG A 98 11.99 -0.99 16.90
C ARG A 98 12.39 0.12 15.94
N VAL A 99 12.97 1.22 16.44
CA VAL A 99 13.43 2.32 15.60
C VAL A 99 14.49 1.85 14.60
N MET A 100 15.44 1.01 15.03
CA MET A 100 16.45 0.45 14.12
C MET A 100 15.81 -0.33 12.97
N PHE A 101 14.83 -1.19 13.26
CA PHE A 101 14.13 -1.98 12.23
C PHE A 101 13.17 -1.14 11.39
N ASP A 102 12.55 -0.10 11.94
CA ASP A 102 11.74 0.85 11.18
C ASP A 102 12.60 1.56 10.13
N GLU A 103 13.80 2.00 10.49
CA GLU A 103 14.70 2.68 9.55
C GLU A 103 15.28 1.73 8.50
N ILE A 104 15.58 0.47 8.85
CA ILE A 104 15.92 -0.57 7.86
C ILE A 104 14.75 -0.76 6.87
N THR A 105 13.53 -0.87 7.40
CA THR A 105 12.31 -1.07 6.60
C THR A 105 12.03 0.16 5.71
N ARG A 106 12.28 1.36 6.20
CA ARG A 106 12.18 2.61 5.43
C ARG A 106 13.14 2.60 4.23
N ILE A 107 14.40 2.20 4.45
CA ILE A 107 15.38 2.07 3.37
C ILE A 107 14.92 1.04 2.34
N LEU A 108 14.47 -0.14 2.79
CA LEU A 108 13.94 -1.19 1.90
C LEU A 108 12.77 -0.68 1.05
N ASN A 109 11.82 0.04 1.65
CA ASN A 109 10.69 0.62 0.93
C ASN A 109 11.17 1.63 -0.13
N HIS A 110 12.05 2.56 0.24
CA HIS A 110 12.56 3.53 -0.72
C HIS A 110 13.33 2.89 -1.88
N LEU A 111 14.14 1.85 -1.61
CA LEU A 111 14.85 1.12 -2.65
C LEU A 111 13.88 0.45 -3.63
N LEU A 112 12.81 -0.18 -3.13
CA LEU A 112 11.80 -0.78 -3.99
C LEU A 112 11.08 0.30 -4.80
N ASN A 113 10.56 1.35 -4.15
CA ASN A 113 9.79 2.40 -4.80
C ASN A 113 10.59 3.07 -5.93
N ILE A 114 11.83 3.48 -5.65
CA ILE A 114 12.70 4.12 -6.66
C ILE A 114 13.01 3.13 -7.78
N GLY A 115 13.31 1.87 -7.44
CA GLY A 115 13.60 0.83 -8.44
C GLY A 115 12.42 0.54 -9.35
N THR A 116 11.22 0.38 -8.80
CA THR A 116 10.00 0.12 -9.59
C THR A 116 9.59 1.32 -10.43
N HIS A 117 9.75 2.54 -9.88
CA HIS A 117 9.45 3.77 -10.61
C HIS A 117 10.40 3.98 -11.80
N ALA A 118 11.70 3.74 -11.60
CA ALA A 118 12.69 3.81 -12.68
C ALA A 118 12.38 2.78 -13.79
N LEU A 119 12.02 1.56 -13.40
CA LEU A 119 11.63 0.50 -14.32
C LEU A 119 10.42 0.88 -15.18
N ASP A 120 9.38 1.49 -14.60
CA ASP A 120 8.18 1.89 -15.33
C ASP A 120 8.43 2.97 -16.38
N ILE A 121 9.37 3.88 -16.08
CA ILE A 121 9.77 4.95 -17.00
C ILE A 121 10.71 4.41 -18.09
N GLY A 122 11.39 3.29 -17.83
CA GLY A 122 12.23 2.57 -18.79
C GLY A 122 13.74 2.76 -18.63
N ALA A 123 14.21 3.05 -17.41
CA ALA A 123 15.64 3.18 -17.07
C ALA A 123 16.37 1.84 -16.89
#